data_AF-A0A7J9EBY2-F1
#
_entry.id   AF-A0A7J9EBY2-F1
#
_cell.length_a   1.000
_cell.length_b   1.000
_cell.length_c   1.000
_cell.angle_alpha   90.00
_cell.angle_beta   90.00
_cell.angle_gamma   90.00
#
_symmetry.space_group_name_H-M   'P 1'
#
loop_
_entity.id
_entity.type
_entity.pdbx_description
1 polymer ?
#
loop_
_entity_poly.entity_id
_entity_poly.type
_entity_poly.pdbx_seq_one_letter_code
_entity_poly.pdbx_strand_id
1 'polypeptide(L)'
;MVNVKVIAEHFEATIGDHPKMKLREIQRRVSSEMHVNVNMTRCRRAKKTVKDKLVRNFVQEFDMLWDYADELILKNPGNTIKMAVNRVRLESPPHFKRLYVCFGALKRGRKEGCRPILGLDGCFLKGPFKGLLLAVVAKDGNNQMYPVAWAIVEGECIDS
;
A
#
# COMPACT_ATOMS: atom_id res chain seq x y z
N MET A 1 -31.11 -3.83 -18.71
CA MET A 1 -30.99 -2.35 -18.59
C MET A 1 -29.64 -2.02 -17.95
N VAL A 2 -28.80 -1.20 -18.60
CA VAL A 2 -27.49 -0.80 -18.05
C VAL A 2 -27.70 0.06 -16.80
N ASN A 3 -27.33 -0.50 -15.65
CA ASN A 3 -27.38 0.17 -14.36
C ASN A 3 -25.96 0.49 -13.85
N VAL A 4 -25.87 1.18 -12.73
CA VAL A 4 -24.58 1.64 -12.15
C VAL A 4 -23.63 0.47 -11.85
N LYS A 5 -24.17 -0.66 -11.37
CA LYS A 5 -23.38 -1.83 -11.00
C LYS A 5 -22.70 -2.45 -12.21
N VAL A 6 -23.43 -2.64 -13.31
CA VAL A 6 -22.89 -3.18 -14.56
C VAL A 6 -21.78 -2.28 -15.11
N ILE A 7 -21.96 -0.96 -15.08
CA ILE A 7 -20.91 -0.01 -15.51
C ILE A 7 -19.68 -0.12 -14.61
N ALA A 8 -19.88 -0.21 -13.29
CA ALA A 8 -18.78 -0.28 -12.34
C ALA A 8 -17.96 -1.57 -12.49
N GLU A 9 -18.62 -2.72 -12.69
CA GLU A 9 -17.97 -4.02 -12.89
C GLU A 9 -17.24 -4.08 -14.23
N HIS A 10 -17.87 -3.63 -15.32
CA HIS A 10 -17.26 -3.67 -16.65
C HIS A 10 -16.03 -2.76 -16.77
N PHE A 11 -16.07 -1.58 -16.14
CA PHE A 11 -14.98 -0.61 -16.19
C PHE A 11 -14.09 -0.63 -14.93
N GLU A 12 -14.17 -1.68 -14.10
CA GLU A 12 -13.48 -1.72 -12.81
C GLU A 12 -11.97 -1.50 -12.96
N ALA A 13 -11.31 -2.32 -13.79
CA ALA A 13 -9.87 -2.22 -14.06
C ALA A 13 -9.51 -0.86 -14.66
N THR A 14 -10.24 -0.43 -15.69
CA THR A 14 -10.00 0.85 -16.38
C THR A 14 -10.07 2.06 -15.43
N ILE A 15 -11.07 2.09 -14.55
CA ILE A 15 -11.25 3.15 -13.56
C ILE A 15 -10.24 3.02 -12.42
N GLY A 16 -9.87 1.79 -12.05
CA GLY A 16 -8.88 1.50 -11.03
C GLY A 16 -7.47 1.93 -11.42
N ASP A 17 -7.04 1.63 -12.64
CA ASP A 17 -5.74 2.04 -13.19
C ASP A 17 -5.66 3.55 -13.42
N HIS A 18 -6.80 4.18 -13.74
CA HIS A 18 -6.89 5.61 -14.02
C HIS A 18 -7.87 6.32 -13.07
N PRO A 19 -7.57 6.43 -11.76
CA PRO A 19 -8.50 6.96 -10.77
C PRO A 19 -8.84 8.45 -11.00
N LYS A 20 -7.98 9.16 -11.75
CA LYS A 20 -8.17 10.56 -12.18
C LYS A 20 -8.93 10.71 -13.52
N MET A 21 -9.34 9.62 -14.17
CA MET A 21 -10.08 9.64 -15.45
C MET A 21 -11.30 10.58 -15.38
N LYS A 22 -11.48 11.45 -16.38
CA LYS A 22 -12.58 12.42 -16.39
C LYS A 22 -13.92 11.69 -16.58
N LEU A 23 -14.99 12.18 -15.95
CA LEU A 23 -16.32 11.56 -16.07
C LEU A 23 -16.83 11.53 -17.52
N ARG A 24 -16.50 12.56 -18.32
CA ARG A 24 -16.80 12.59 -19.77
C ARG A 24 -16.11 11.45 -20.53
N GLU A 25 -14.90 11.09 -20.14
CA GLU A 25 -14.18 9.99 -20.76
C GLU A 25 -14.84 8.65 -20.42
N ILE A 26 -15.24 8.45 -19.17
CA ILE A 26 -16.01 7.27 -18.75
C ILE A 26 -17.32 7.18 -19.54
N GLN A 27 -18.05 8.28 -19.68
CA GLN A 27 -19.29 8.31 -20.45
C GLN A 27 -19.06 7.95 -21.93
N ARG A 28 -17.99 8.49 -22.54
CA ARG A 28 -17.61 8.17 -23.92
C ARG A 28 -17.32 6.68 -24.07
N ARG A 29 -16.54 6.10 -23.15
CA ARG A 29 -16.21 4.68 -23.15
C ARG A 29 -17.44 3.79 -22.99
N VAL A 30 -18.37 4.15 -22.09
CA VAL A 30 -19.64 3.43 -21.95
C VAL A 30 -20.46 3.46 -23.25
N SER A 31 -20.50 4.61 -23.93
CA SER A 31 -21.21 4.74 -25.21
C SER A 31 -20.55 3.92 -26.31
N SER A 32 -19.20 3.90 -26.39
CA SER A 32 -18.47 3.16 -27.43
C SER A 32 -18.41 1.65 -27.21
N GLU A 33 -18.22 1.21 -25.96
CA GLU A 33 -17.96 -0.21 -25.64
C GLU A 33 -19.24 -0.97 -25.25
N MET A 34 -20.19 -0.31 -24.58
CA MET A 34 -21.48 -0.92 -24.21
C MET A 34 -22.64 -0.50 -25.12
N HIS A 35 -22.39 0.35 -26.11
CA HIS A 35 -23.39 0.83 -27.08
C HIS A 35 -24.64 1.46 -26.43
N VAL A 36 -24.48 2.06 -25.24
CA VAL A 36 -25.58 2.69 -24.49
C VAL A 36 -25.19 4.09 -24.03
N ASN A 37 -26.06 5.06 -24.29
CA ASN A 37 -25.92 6.40 -23.75
C ASN A 37 -26.38 6.45 -22.30
N VAL A 38 -25.46 6.80 -21.40
CA VAL A 38 -25.70 6.90 -19.96
C VAL A 38 -25.56 8.34 -19.48
N ASN A 39 -26.38 8.74 -18.52
CA ASN A 39 -26.25 10.05 -17.88
C ASN A 39 -24.93 10.13 -17.09
N MET A 40 -24.30 11.30 -17.10
CA MET A 40 -23.12 11.64 -16.29
C MET A 40 -23.26 11.26 -14.81
N THR A 41 -24.46 11.38 -14.24
CA THR A 41 -24.73 10.99 -12.85
C THR A 41 -24.53 9.49 -12.61
N ARG A 42 -24.89 8.64 -13.58
CA ARG A 42 -24.62 7.18 -13.50
C ARG A 42 -23.13 6.88 -13.59
N CYS A 43 -22.41 7.55 -14.48
CA CYS A 43 -20.95 7.43 -14.59
C CYS A 43 -20.24 7.85 -13.29
N ARG A 44 -20.67 8.95 -12.67
CA ARG A 44 -20.15 9.41 -11.38
C ARG A 44 -20.36 8.38 -10.28
N ARG A 45 -21.57 7.82 -10.19
CA ARG A 45 -21.90 6.78 -9.19
C ARG A 45 -21.09 5.52 -9.43
N ALA A 46 -20.95 5.06 -10.67
CA ALA A 46 -20.16 3.89 -11.01
C ALA A 46 -18.68 4.08 -10.66
N LYS A 47 -18.11 5.24 -11.03
CA LYS A 47 -16.75 5.63 -10.63
C LYS A 47 -16.57 5.64 -9.12
N LYS A 48 -17.56 6.13 -8.37
CA LYS A 48 -17.55 6.12 -6.90
C LYS A 48 -17.55 4.67 -6.38
N THR A 49 -18.42 3.81 -6.89
CA THR A 49 -18.48 2.39 -6.49
C THR A 49 -17.13 1.67 -6.67
N VAL A 50 -16.47 1.87 -7.82
CA VAL A 50 -15.13 1.30 -8.06
C VAL A 50 -14.11 1.84 -7.06
N LYS A 51 -14.11 3.15 -6.81
CA LYS A 51 -13.22 3.77 -5.81
C LYS A 51 -13.46 3.26 -4.39
N ASP A 52 -14.72 3.14 -3.98
CA ASP A 52 -15.09 2.66 -2.65
C ASP A 52 -14.65 1.19 -2.48
N LYS A 53 -14.77 0.38 -3.54
CA LYS A 53 -14.26 -1.00 -3.56
C LYS A 53 -12.74 -1.07 -3.42
N LEU A 54 -12.00 -0.22 -4.14
CA LEU A 54 -10.53 -0.12 -4.00
C LEU A 54 -10.14 0.24 -2.57
N VAL A 55 -10.80 1.24 -1.96
CA VAL A 55 -10.56 1.61 -0.56
C VAL A 55 -10.84 0.45 0.38
N ARG A 56 -11.94 -0.28 0.19
CA ARG A 56 -12.27 -1.45 1.01
C ARG A 56 -11.21 -2.54 0.91
N ASN A 57 -10.68 -2.79 -0.28
CA ASN A 57 -9.61 -3.77 -0.47
C ASN A 57 -8.35 -3.37 0.32
N PHE A 58 -7.96 -2.09 0.29
CA PHE A 58 -6.81 -1.64 1.10
C PHE A 58 -7.03 -1.86 2.61
N VAL A 59 -8.24 -1.65 3.14
CA VAL A 59 -8.52 -1.93 4.57
C VAL A 59 -8.26 -3.41 4.87
N GLN A 60 -8.78 -4.30 4.04
CA GLN A 60 -8.62 -5.75 4.21
C GLN A 60 -7.15 -6.18 4.09
N GLU A 61 -6.39 -5.57 3.18
CA GLU A 61 -4.96 -5.83 3.03
C GLU A 61 -4.15 -5.39 4.26
N PHE A 62 -4.50 -4.25 4.86
CA PHE A 62 -3.87 -3.78 6.10
C PHE A 62 -4.21 -4.68 7.29
N ASP A 63 -5.42 -5.23 7.35
CA ASP A 63 -5.82 -6.17 8.41
C ASP A 63 -4.98 -7.46 8.39
N MET A 64 -4.49 -7.88 7.22
CA MET A 64 -3.63 -9.07 7.07
C MET A 64 -2.15 -8.84 7.47
N LEU A 65 -1.74 -7.62 7.82
CA LEU A 65 -0.32 -7.34 8.11
C LEU A 65 0.24 -8.15 9.28
N TRP A 66 -0.59 -8.46 10.28
CA TRP A 66 -0.19 -9.33 11.40
C TRP A 66 0.07 -10.75 10.92
N ASP A 67 -0.86 -11.32 10.15
CA ASP A 67 -0.72 -12.67 9.60
C ASP A 67 0.53 -12.78 8.73
N TYR A 68 0.80 -11.76 7.89
CA TYR A 68 2.03 -11.71 7.10
C TYR A 68 3.29 -11.61 7.97
N ALA A 69 3.28 -10.78 9.01
CA ALA A 69 4.41 -10.65 9.92
C ALA A 69 4.71 -11.98 10.62
N ASP A 70 3.67 -12.66 11.10
CA ASP A 70 3.78 -13.94 11.79
C ASP A 70 4.28 -15.04 10.86
N GLU A 71 3.74 -15.16 9.64
CA GLU A 71 4.23 -16.11 8.65
C GLU A 71 5.70 -15.85 8.27
N LEU A 72 6.09 -14.60 8.07
CA LEU A 72 7.48 -14.25 7.75
C LEU A 72 8.46 -14.59 8.89
N ILE A 73 8.04 -14.45 10.15
CA ILE A 73 8.84 -14.85 11.31
C ILE A 73 8.88 -16.38 11.42
N LEU A 74 7.73 -17.05 11.24
CA LEU A 74 7.61 -18.50 11.32
C LEU A 74 8.52 -19.20 10.29
N LYS A 75 8.52 -18.72 9.05
CA LYS A 75 9.36 -19.31 7.97
C LYS A 75 10.83 -18.99 8.14
N ASN A 76 11.17 -17.84 8.72
CA ASN A 76 12.54 -17.40 8.91
C ASN A 76 12.71 -16.71 10.27
N PRO A 77 13.03 -17.47 11.34
CA PRO A 77 13.14 -16.93 12.71
C PRO A 77 14.20 -15.84 12.88
N GLY A 78 15.13 -15.71 11.92
CA GLY A 78 16.11 -14.62 11.90
C GLY A 78 15.53 -13.26 11.48
N ASN A 79 14.30 -13.22 10.98
CA ASN A 79 13.61 -11.98 10.62
C ASN A 79 13.26 -11.18 11.86
N THR A 80 13.34 -9.86 11.74
CA THR A 80 12.87 -8.92 12.75
C THR A 80 11.74 -8.12 12.13
N ILE A 81 10.51 -8.42 12.55
CA ILE A 81 9.32 -7.66 12.18
C ILE A 81 8.72 -7.11 13.47
N LYS A 82 8.43 -5.81 13.47
CA LYS A 82 7.83 -5.13 14.62
C LYS A 82 6.68 -4.28 14.11
N MET A 83 5.49 -4.48 14.67
CA MET A 83 4.34 -3.68 14.34
C MET A 83 3.79 -3.01 15.60
N ALA A 84 3.51 -1.72 15.49
CA ALA A 84 2.89 -0.93 16.53
C ALA A 84 1.49 -0.51 16.07
N VAL A 85 0.56 -0.53 17.00
CA VAL A 85 -0.81 -0.07 16.80
C VAL A 85 -1.18 0.91 17.91
N ASN A 86 -1.99 1.90 17.57
CA ASN A 86 -2.62 2.80 18.54
C ASN A 86 -4.04 2.34 18.82
N ARG A 87 -4.48 2.52 20.07
CA ARG A 87 -5.87 2.32 20.47
C ARG A 87 -6.32 3.57 21.20
N VAL A 88 -7.46 4.15 20.79
CA VAL A 88 -8.05 5.32 21.48
C VAL A 88 -8.55 4.92 22.87
N ARG A 89 -9.12 3.72 22.98
CA ARG A 89 -9.48 3.02 24.23
C ARG A 89 -9.10 1.55 24.08
N LEU A 90 -8.91 0.82 25.18
CA LEU A 90 -8.59 -0.62 25.16
C LEU A 90 -9.55 -1.44 24.27
N GLU A 91 -10.84 -1.13 24.34
CA GLU A 91 -11.92 -1.77 23.58
C GLU A 91 -12.03 -1.28 22.12
N SER A 92 -11.32 -0.21 21.74
CA SER A 92 -11.38 0.31 20.37
C SER A 92 -10.59 -0.59 19.42
N PRO A 93 -11.03 -0.72 18.15
CA PRO A 93 -10.23 -1.37 17.12
C PRO A 93 -8.82 -0.78 17.06
N PRO A 94 -7.78 -1.61 16.95
CA PRO A 94 -6.42 -1.13 16.79
C PRO A 94 -6.29 -0.37 15.47
N HIS A 95 -5.62 0.77 15.52
CA HIS A 95 -5.26 1.55 14.34
C HIS A 95 -3.78 1.35 14.06
N PHE A 96 -3.45 1.06 12.81
CA PHE A 96 -2.06 0.96 12.37
C PHE A 96 -1.26 2.22 12.78
N LYS A 97 -0.07 2.02 13.34
CA LYS A 97 0.83 3.11 13.73
C LYS A 97 2.16 3.02 12.99
N ARG A 98 2.90 1.92 13.19
CA ARG A 98 4.22 1.71 12.60
C ARG A 98 4.43 0.26 12.22
N LEU A 99 5.22 0.03 11.18
CA LEU A 99 5.75 -1.28 10.83
C LEU A 99 7.25 -1.15 10.61
N TYR A 100 8.03 -2.09 11.11
CA TYR A 100 9.44 -2.26 10.80
C TYR A 100 9.67 -3.68 10.32
N VAL A 101 10.44 -3.83 9.24
CA VAL A 101 10.80 -5.12 8.65
C VAL A 101 12.30 -5.14 8.36
N CYS A 102 12.96 -6.19 8.83
CA CYS A 102 14.35 -6.49 8.53
C CYS A 102 14.52 -8.00 8.42
N PHE A 103 14.90 -8.48 7.24
CA PHE A 103 15.12 -9.91 7.05
C PHE A 103 16.45 -10.35 7.63
N GLY A 104 16.46 -11.53 8.27
CA GLY A 104 17.65 -12.06 8.93
C GLY A 104 18.83 -12.25 7.96
N ALA A 105 18.53 -12.66 6.73
CA ALA A 105 19.52 -12.75 5.66
C ALA A 105 20.11 -11.39 5.29
N LEU A 106 19.28 -10.35 5.19
CA LEU A 106 19.74 -8.98 4.88
C LEU A 106 20.64 -8.44 5.99
N LYS A 107 20.24 -8.63 7.25
CA LYS A 107 21.03 -8.26 8.43
C LYS A 107 22.42 -8.91 8.43
N ARG A 108 22.52 -10.20 8.11
CA ARG A 108 23.80 -10.94 8.02
C ARG A 108 24.64 -10.47 6.84
N GLY A 109 24.07 -10.40 5.63
CA GLY A 109 24.80 -9.96 4.45
C GLY A 109 25.32 -8.53 4.56
N ARG A 110 24.60 -7.63 5.25
CA ARG A 110 25.12 -6.29 5.59
C ARG A 110 26.34 -6.37 6.50
N LYS A 111 26.33 -7.24 7.51
CA LYS A 111 27.44 -7.37 8.48
C LYS A 111 28.68 -7.98 7.83
N GLU A 112 28.50 -8.94 6.93
CA GLU A 112 29.57 -9.76 6.35
C GLU A 112 30.14 -9.17 5.06
N GLY A 113 29.31 -8.50 4.24
CA GLY A 113 29.67 -8.10 2.88
C GLY A 113 29.51 -6.60 2.55
N CYS A 114 28.95 -5.79 3.46
CA CYS A 114 28.79 -4.36 3.21
C CYS A 114 29.82 -3.49 3.92
N ARG A 115 30.08 -2.33 3.31
CA ARG A 115 30.87 -1.24 3.88
C ARG A 115 30.14 -0.67 5.11
N PRO A 116 30.85 -0.05 6.06
CA PRO A 116 30.26 0.53 7.27
C PRO A 116 29.55 1.87 6.99
N ILE A 117 28.77 1.94 5.92
CA ILE A 117 28.01 3.12 5.48
C ILE A 117 26.56 2.69 5.29
N LEU A 118 25.64 3.47 5.84
CA LEU A 118 24.21 3.32 5.66
C LEU A 118 23.64 4.62 5.09
N GLY A 119 22.81 4.49 4.07
CA GLY A 119 21.91 5.52 3.59
C GLY A 119 20.51 5.27 4.13
N LEU A 120 19.81 6.34 4.49
CA LEU A 120 18.41 6.35 4.86
C LEU A 120 17.70 7.29 3.89
N ASP A 121 16.61 6.82 3.30
CA ASP A 121 15.75 7.66 2.47
C ASP A 121 14.27 7.34 2.76
N GLY A 122 13.41 8.30 2.48
CA GLY A 122 11.99 8.26 2.81
C GLY A 122 11.11 8.69 1.63
N CYS A 123 9.99 7.99 1.43
CA CYS A 123 8.98 8.44 0.48
C CYS A 123 7.57 8.40 1.08
N PHE A 124 6.75 9.41 0.75
CA PHE A 124 5.37 9.48 1.22
C PHE A 124 4.51 8.43 0.53
N LEU A 125 3.81 7.62 1.32
CA LEU A 125 2.84 6.66 0.82
C LEU A 125 1.65 7.41 0.19
N LYS A 126 1.29 6.98 -1.02
CA LYS A 126 0.11 7.47 -1.74
C LYS A 126 -1.01 6.44 -1.58
N GLY A 127 -2.08 6.83 -0.92
CA GLY A 127 -3.21 5.93 -0.68
C GLY A 127 -4.21 6.51 0.31
N PRO A 128 -5.26 5.75 0.64
CA PRO A 128 -6.17 6.11 1.73
C PRO A 128 -5.43 6.16 3.08
N PHE A 129 -4.39 5.34 3.23
CA PHE A 129 -3.50 5.33 4.38
C PHE A 129 -2.27 6.16 4.08
N LYS A 130 -2.06 7.21 4.87
CA LYS A 130 -0.88 8.07 4.79
C LYS A 130 0.23 7.52 5.66
N GLY A 131 1.46 7.90 5.36
CA GLY A 131 2.64 7.54 6.12
C GLY A 131 3.90 7.82 5.31
N LEU A 132 5.04 7.56 5.92
CA LEU A 132 6.35 7.64 5.30
C LEU A 132 6.95 6.23 5.27
N LEU A 133 7.28 5.75 4.09
CA LEU A 133 8.08 4.55 3.92
C LEU A 133 9.55 4.97 3.99
N LEU A 134 10.21 4.62 5.09
CA LEU A 134 11.63 4.76 5.29
C LEU A 134 12.34 3.48 4.85
N ALA A 135 13.43 3.61 4.10
CA ALA A 135 14.26 2.49 3.68
C ALA A 135 15.71 2.75 4.05
N VAL A 136 16.35 1.74 4.64
CA VAL A 136 17.78 1.74 4.95
C VAL A 136 18.50 0.89 3.90
N VAL A 137 19.46 1.49 3.23
CA VAL A 137 20.34 0.83 2.25
C VAL A 137 21.79 0.91 2.71
N ALA A 138 22.54 -0.17 2.51
CA ALA A 138 23.99 -0.20 2.68
C ALA A 138 24.66 -0.16 1.31
N LYS A 139 25.98 0.04 1.31
CA LYS A 139 26.82 -0.14 0.13
C LYS A 139 27.62 -1.43 0.26
N ASP A 140 27.50 -2.34 -0.70
CA ASP A 140 28.25 -3.60 -0.65
C ASP A 140 29.73 -3.42 -1.05
N GLY A 141 30.51 -4.51 -0.97
CA GLY A 141 31.90 -4.54 -1.42
C GLY A 141 32.07 -4.13 -2.89
N ASN A 142 31.07 -4.42 -3.73
CA ASN A 142 31.02 -4.12 -5.16
C ASN A 142 30.40 -2.74 -5.49
N ASN A 143 30.26 -1.86 -4.49
CA ASN A 143 29.68 -0.53 -4.63
C ASN A 143 28.19 -0.50 -5.06
N GLN A 144 27.47 -1.61 -4.95
CA GLN A 144 26.03 -1.68 -5.23
C GLN A 144 25.20 -1.31 -4.00
N MET A 145 23.94 -0.93 -4.23
CA MET A 145 22.98 -0.71 -3.16
C MET A 145 22.49 -2.05 -2.61
N TYR A 146 22.56 -2.20 -1.29
CA TYR A 146 22.13 -3.38 -0.58
C TYR A 146 21.00 -3.02 0.39
N PRO A 147 19.74 -3.45 0.16
CA PRO A 147 18.65 -3.15 1.07
C PRO A 147 18.86 -3.85 2.42
N VAL A 148 18.64 -3.13 3.52
CA VAL A 148 18.86 -3.66 4.88
C VAL A 148 17.55 -3.85 5.61
N ALA A 149 16.73 -2.80 5.68
CA ALA A 149 15.47 -2.78 6.40
C ALA A 149 14.58 -1.67 5.86
N TRP A 150 13.29 -1.75 6.14
CA TRP A 150 12.35 -0.67 5.87
C TRP A 150 11.34 -0.53 7.01
N ALA A 151 10.76 0.65 7.10
CA ALA A 151 9.75 0.97 8.08
C ALA A 151 8.66 1.85 7.47
N ILE A 152 7.42 1.65 7.91
CA ILE A 152 6.32 2.57 7.70
C ILE A 152 6.11 3.32 9.01
N VAL A 153 6.22 4.64 8.96
CA VAL A 153 6.07 5.54 10.12
C VAL A 153 5.14 6.69 9.80
N GLU A 154 4.69 7.41 10.83
CA GLU A 154 3.81 8.58 10.65
C GLU A 154 4.56 9.80 10.07
N GLY A 155 5.87 9.89 10.32
CA GLY A 155 6.76 10.94 9.85
C GLY A 155 8.19 10.76 10.38
N GLU A 156 9.12 11.61 9.94
CA GLU A 156 10.49 11.64 10.47
C GLU A 156 10.51 12.32 11.85
N CYS A 157 10.32 11.53 12.90
CA CYS A 157 10.37 11.99 14.28
C CYS A 157 11.44 11.22 15.05
N ILE A 158 11.95 11.82 16.13
CA ILE A 158 12.91 11.18 17.05
C ILE A 158 12.18 10.18 17.98
N ASP A 159 10.86 10.26 18.06
CA ASP A 159 10.03 9.45 18.95
C ASP A 159 10.04 7.96 18.57
N SER A 160 10.55 7.12 19.47
CA SER A 160 10.60 5.65 19.33
C SER A 160 9.29 4.97 19.73
#